data_AF-A0A382KP11-F1
#
_entry.id   AF-A0A382KP11-F1
#
_cell.length_a   1.000
_cell.length_b   1.000
_cell.length_c   1.000
_cell.angle_alpha   90.00
_cell.angle_beta   90.00
_cell.angle_gamma   90.00
#
_symmetry.space_group_name_H-M   'P 1'
#
loop_
_entity.id
_entity.type
_entity.pdbx_description
1 polymer ?
#
loop_
_entity_poly.entity_id
_entity_poly.type
_entity_poly.pdbx_seq_one_letter_code
_entity_poly.pdbx_strand_id
1 'polypeptide(L)'
;MLLVLAVQAIADRTVDLRDLDTPKVVAVRFEHLAEKPISNREVRAAMRTQVGSPFARRFFRADVAKIENLYRSRGYMDVDIVRSRFVIDDDGKLHITLKVDSGRQWTVSGVAVQFTGQDTLLAAILLARLRVAPGEVFRYGEVIGDERELLAWLNSEGFAHARVRNKVDLDARRQEVAVSYSVSTGERMYFGPVTIEQTDLLTRRSLLERKFTFREGQLYDPEQMRRTRNNLSRTGLFRSVTLTTPTGAPGDSVQPVILSLQERKFLHLRSRLFVNNSEPGVSGRVQHINFIGRGNRIGVDANLGRPLEGLTLFLT
;
A
#
# COMPACT_ATOMS: atom_id res chain seq x y z
N MET A 1 41.13 50.20 18.83
CA MET A 1 39.68 50.07 19.00
C MET A 1 39.31 48.66 18.60
N LEU A 2 38.94 47.84 19.59
CA LEU A 2 38.67 46.40 19.50
C LEU A 2 37.48 46.10 18.57
N LEU A 3 37.55 44.98 17.85
CA LEU A 3 36.62 43.86 18.06
C LEU A 3 37.17 42.61 17.33
N VAL A 4 37.99 41.83 18.04
CA VAL A 4 38.25 40.43 17.66
C VAL A 4 37.10 39.64 18.25
N LEU A 5 36.18 39.16 17.40
CA LEU A 5 35.15 38.21 17.79
C LEU A 5 35.83 36.91 18.23
N ALA A 6 35.89 36.71 19.54
CA ALA A 6 36.26 35.46 20.14
C ALA A 6 35.24 34.39 19.74
N VAL A 7 35.68 33.41 18.96
CA VAL A 7 34.98 32.14 18.85
C VAL A 7 35.19 31.44 20.19
N GLN A 8 34.19 31.53 21.06
CA GLN A 8 34.14 30.76 22.30
C GLN A 8 34.15 29.27 21.94
N ALA A 9 35.20 28.57 22.35
CA ALA A 9 35.23 27.12 22.36
C ALA A 9 34.23 26.65 23.43
N ILE A 10 33.04 26.22 22.99
CA ILE A 10 32.02 25.59 23.83
C ILE A 10 32.56 24.22 24.25
N ALA A 11 32.43 23.86 25.53
CA ALA A 11 32.85 22.57 26.06
C ALA A 11 31.84 21.47 25.67
N ASP A 12 31.69 21.25 24.36
CA ASP A 12 30.81 20.26 23.77
C ASP A 12 31.23 18.85 24.22
N ARG A 13 30.44 18.21 25.09
CA ARG A 13 30.68 16.82 25.48
C ARG A 13 30.11 15.90 24.41
N THR A 14 30.99 15.14 23.75
CA THR A 14 30.56 14.02 22.90
C THR A 14 30.08 12.88 23.80
N VAL A 15 28.88 12.35 23.53
CA VAL A 15 28.23 11.30 24.33
C VAL A 15 27.96 10.08 23.46
N ASP A 16 28.07 8.87 24.02
CA ASP A 16 27.65 7.66 23.32
C ASP A 16 26.11 7.61 23.22
N LEU A 17 25.59 7.09 22.11
CA LEU A 17 24.16 6.84 21.93
C LEU A 17 23.52 6.05 23.08
N ARG A 18 24.29 5.19 23.75
CA ARG A 18 23.82 4.36 24.87
C ARG A 18 23.56 5.18 26.14
N ASP A 19 24.27 6.29 26.31
CA ASP A 19 24.29 7.10 27.53
C ASP A 19 23.33 8.31 27.45
N LEU A 20 22.61 8.48 26.33
CA LEU A 20 21.65 9.55 26.14
C LEU A 20 20.34 9.30 26.90
N ASP A 21 20.13 10.06 27.98
CA ASP A 21 18.92 10.01 28.81
C ASP A 21 17.83 11.01 28.36
N THR A 22 17.26 10.76 27.17
CA THR A 22 16.15 11.55 26.58
C THR A 22 16.34 13.08 26.45
N PRO A 23 17.54 13.63 26.21
CA PRO A 23 17.73 15.07 26.08
C PRO A 23 16.90 15.67 24.94
N LYS A 24 16.51 16.94 25.07
CA LYS A 24 15.76 17.64 24.02
C LYS A 24 16.66 17.84 22.80
N VAL A 25 16.20 17.37 21.63
CA VAL A 25 16.92 17.55 20.37
C VAL A 25 16.79 18.99 19.89
N VAL A 26 17.89 19.69 19.66
CA VAL A 26 17.88 21.08 19.15
C VAL A 26 18.46 21.23 17.76
N ALA A 27 19.31 20.30 17.33
CA ALA A 27 19.84 20.27 15.97
C ALA A 27 20.02 18.85 15.45
N VAL A 28 19.73 18.65 14.18
CA VAL A 28 20.11 17.45 13.41
C VAL A 28 20.78 17.94 12.13
N ARG A 29 22.08 17.71 12.02
CA ARG A 29 22.92 18.10 10.88
C ARG A 29 23.33 16.88 10.07
N PHE A 30 23.51 17.07 8.77
CA PHE A 30 23.97 16.05 7.84
C PHE A 30 25.23 16.55 7.14
N GLU A 31 26.30 15.77 7.26
CA GLU A 31 27.57 15.98 6.55
C GLU A 31 27.69 14.90 5.47
N HIS A 32 27.97 15.28 4.23
CA HIS A 32 28.12 14.36 3.11
C HIS A 32 29.60 14.16 2.80
N LEU A 33 30.03 12.90 2.69
CA LEU A 33 31.41 12.56 2.31
C LEU A 33 31.67 12.75 0.82
N ALA A 34 30.66 12.48 0.01
CA ALA A 34 30.69 12.58 -1.43
C ALA A 34 29.68 13.64 -1.91
N GLU A 35 29.22 13.51 -3.15
CA GLU A 35 28.13 14.32 -3.67
C GLU A 35 26.89 14.25 -2.78
N LYS A 36 26.10 15.32 -2.81
CA LYS A 36 24.86 15.47 -2.06
C LYS A 36 23.66 15.28 -3.00
N PRO A 37 23.29 14.03 -3.36
CA PRO A 37 22.23 13.78 -4.33
C PRO A 37 20.83 13.97 -3.74
N ILE A 38 20.71 13.94 -2.42
CA ILE A 38 19.44 14.10 -1.70
C ILE A 38 19.56 15.29 -0.74
N SER A 39 18.56 16.17 -0.76
CA SER A 39 18.56 17.37 0.07
C SER A 39 18.46 17.03 1.56
N ASN A 40 19.10 17.82 2.43
CA ASN A 40 18.97 17.66 3.88
C ASN A 40 17.52 17.75 4.36
N ARG A 41 16.68 18.54 3.65
CA ARG A 41 15.24 18.64 3.94
C ARG A 41 14.53 17.30 3.74
N GLU A 42 14.84 16.60 2.65
CA GLU A 42 14.25 15.30 2.33
C GLU A 42 14.75 14.21 3.29
N VAL A 43 16.06 14.20 3.57
CA VAL A 43 16.63 13.29 4.60
C VAL A 43 15.98 13.55 5.96
N ARG A 44 15.81 14.82 6.36
CA ARG A 44 15.13 15.21 7.60
C ARG A 44 13.69 14.73 7.64
N ALA A 45 12.97 14.81 6.52
CA ALA A 45 11.56 14.41 6.41
C ALA A 45 11.35 12.90 6.54
N ALA A 46 12.36 12.07 6.20
CA ALA A 46 12.31 10.63 6.41
C ALA A 46 12.41 10.24 7.90
N MET A 47 13.02 11.10 8.74
CA MET A 47 13.24 10.82 10.15
C MET A 47 12.00 11.07 11.02
N ARG A 48 11.83 10.23 12.04
CA ARG A 48 10.86 10.38 13.12
C ARG A 48 11.38 11.26 14.26
N THR A 49 12.69 11.28 14.51
CA THR A 49 13.32 12.15 15.51
C THR A 49 13.08 13.61 15.14
N GLN A 50 12.51 14.44 16.02
CA GLN A 50 12.13 15.83 15.71
C GLN A 50 12.94 16.84 16.52
N VAL A 51 13.26 17.99 15.90
CA VAL A 51 13.83 19.13 16.63
C VAL A 51 12.75 19.68 17.56
N GLY A 52 13.11 19.96 18.81
CA GLY A 52 12.20 20.41 19.86
C GLY A 52 11.61 19.27 20.70
N SER A 53 11.80 18.01 20.33
CA SER A 53 11.27 16.85 21.06
C SER A 53 12.35 16.13 21.88
N PRO A 54 11.96 15.40 22.94
CA PRO A 54 12.88 14.50 23.66
C PRO A 54 13.45 13.43 22.73
N PHE A 55 14.75 13.14 22.87
CA PHE A 55 15.43 12.11 22.11
C PHE A 55 14.90 10.72 22.49
N ALA A 56 14.72 9.85 21.49
CA ALA A 56 14.35 8.47 21.70
C ALA A 56 15.21 7.54 20.86
N ARG A 57 16.12 6.82 21.52
CA ARG A 57 17.09 5.90 20.89
C ARG A 57 16.46 4.91 19.91
N ARG A 58 15.29 4.37 20.24
CA ARG A 58 14.54 3.44 19.37
C ARG A 58 14.10 4.08 18.05
N PHE A 59 13.71 5.36 18.07
CA PHE A 59 13.30 6.07 16.85
C PHE A 59 14.52 6.43 16.02
N PHE A 60 15.60 6.85 16.67
CA PHE A 60 16.84 7.18 15.97
C PHE A 60 17.45 5.99 15.21
N ARG A 61 17.48 4.79 15.81
CA ARG A 61 17.93 3.58 15.09
C ARG A 61 17.08 3.28 13.85
N ALA A 62 15.76 3.45 13.96
CA ALA A 62 14.86 3.30 12.81
C ALA A 62 15.07 4.41 11.77
N ASP A 63 15.41 5.62 12.20
CA ASP A 63 15.68 6.76 11.31
C ASP A 63 16.93 6.53 10.46
N VAL A 64 18.00 5.98 11.02
CA VAL A 64 19.20 5.60 10.26
C VAL A 64 18.83 4.65 9.11
N ALA A 65 18.09 3.58 9.40
CA ALA A 65 17.64 2.63 8.38
C ALA A 65 16.71 3.29 7.33
N LYS A 66 15.87 4.26 7.73
CA LYS A 66 15.03 5.02 6.79
C LYS A 66 15.85 5.93 5.88
N ILE A 67 16.90 6.55 6.40
CA ILE A 67 17.81 7.37 5.60
C ILE A 67 18.49 6.48 4.56
N GLU A 68 19.08 5.36 4.96
CA GLU A 68 19.69 4.41 4.02
C GLU A 68 18.68 3.94 2.97
N ASN A 69 17.47 3.56 3.37
CA ASN A 69 16.43 3.13 2.42
C ASN A 69 16.01 4.24 1.45
N LEU A 70 16.00 5.50 1.89
CA LEU A 70 15.76 6.65 1.01
C LEU A 70 16.85 6.74 -0.07
N TYR A 71 18.13 6.64 0.29
CA TYR A 71 19.24 6.61 -0.69
C TYR A 71 19.19 5.39 -1.61
N ARG A 72 18.96 4.19 -1.07
CA ARG A 72 18.80 2.96 -1.86
C ARG A 72 17.64 3.07 -2.86
N SER A 73 16.53 3.71 -2.47
CA SER A 73 15.40 3.97 -3.39
C SER A 73 15.74 4.93 -4.53
N ARG A 74 16.84 5.68 -4.40
CA ARG A 74 17.37 6.60 -5.42
C ARG A 74 18.54 6.02 -6.23
N GLY A 75 18.88 4.74 -6.03
CA GLY A 75 19.95 4.03 -6.74
C GLY A 75 21.31 4.06 -6.06
N TYR A 76 21.38 4.55 -4.82
CA TYR A 76 22.61 4.56 -4.02
C TYR A 76 22.62 3.32 -3.12
N MET A 77 23.03 2.18 -3.67
CA MET A 77 22.94 0.88 -2.98
C MET A 77 23.98 0.75 -1.86
N ASP A 78 25.15 1.36 -2.05
CA ASP A 78 26.29 1.33 -1.14
C ASP A 78 26.23 2.42 -0.05
N VAL A 79 25.08 3.09 0.11
CA VAL A 79 24.92 4.13 1.12
C VAL A 79 25.22 3.60 2.53
N ASP A 80 25.96 4.40 3.30
CA ASP A 80 26.28 4.13 4.70
C ASP A 80 26.25 5.40 5.55
N ILE A 81 25.83 5.24 6.82
CA ILE A 81 25.93 6.28 7.84
C ILE A 81 27.21 6.05 8.63
N VAL A 82 28.34 6.41 8.03
CA VAL A 82 29.70 6.13 8.53
C VAL A 82 29.98 6.66 9.94
N ARG A 83 29.28 7.71 10.36
CA ARG A 83 29.42 8.25 11.73
C ARG A 83 28.16 8.95 12.20
N SER A 84 27.74 8.64 13.43
CA SER A 84 26.77 9.43 14.19
C SER A 84 27.47 10.09 15.37
N ARG A 85 27.45 11.43 15.44
CA ARG A 85 28.01 12.21 16.56
C ARG A 85 26.88 12.83 17.37
N PHE A 86 26.93 12.64 18.68
CA PHE A 86 25.98 13.21 19.64
C PHE A 86 26.74 14.14 20.57
N VAL A 87 26.32 15.40 20.63
CA VAL A 87 26.92 16.43 21.47
C VAL A 87 25.85 17.00 22.37
N ILE A 88 26.12 17.05 23.67
CA ILE A 88 25.27 17.75 24.64
C ILE A 88 25.92 19.10 24.93
N ASP A 89 25.15 20.18 24.75
CA ASP A 89 25.59 21.53 25.12
C ASP A 89 25.44 21.78 26.63
N ASP A 90 25.94 22.94 27.09
CA ASP A 90 25.94 23.31 28.52
C ASP A 90 24.52 23.35 29.13
N ASP A 91 23.48 23.53 28.30
CA ASP A 91 22.07 23.53 28.70
C ASP A 91 21.45 22.12 28.74
N GLY A 92 22.23 21.06 28.49
CA GLY A 92 21.73 19.68 28.44
C GLY A 92 20.96 19.34 27.16
N LYS A 93 21.07 20.15 26.10
CA LYS A 93 20.34 19.93 24.83
C LYS A 93 21.21 19.15 23.84
N LEU A 94 20.56 18.34 23.02
CA LEU A 94 21.22 17.41 22.11
C LEU A 94 21.37 17.97 20.70
N HIS A 95 22.61 17.98 20.21
CA HIS A 95 22.98 18.22 18.82
C HIS A 95 23.43 16.90 18.19
N ILE A 96 22.77 16.51 17.09
CA ILE A 96 23.08 15.29 16.36
C ILE A 96 23.72 15.66 15.03
N THR A 97 24.84 15.01 14.68
CA THR A 97 25.46 15.13 13.36
C THR A 97 25.62 13.74 12.75
N LEU A 98 25.02 13.55 11.58
CA LEU A 98 25.10 12.32 10.80
C LEU A 98 26.03 12.54 9.61
N LYS A 99 27.10 11.75 9.54
CA LYS A 99 27.99 11.72 8.39
C LYS A 99 27.53 10.60 7.45
N VAL A 100 27.14 10.99 6.25
CA VAL A 100 26.56 10.13 5.21
C VAL A 100 27.56 9.93 4.10
N ASP A 101 27.86 8.69 3.78
CA ASP A 101 28.45 8.30 2.51
C ASP A 101 27.33 7.78 1.61
N SER A 102 27.04 8.50 0.54
CA SER A 102 26.05 8.06 -0.44
C SER A 102 26.56 6.92 -1.32
N GLY A 103 27.88 6.75 -1.45
CA GLY A 103 28.45 5.92 -2.50
C GLY A 103 28.14 6.46 -3.91
N ARG A 104 28.40 5.64 -4.93
CA ARG A 104 28.06 5.98 -6.32
C ARG A 104 26.68 5.43 -6.68
N GLN A 105 26.06 6.06 -7.66
CA GLN A 105 24.77 5.64 -8.16
C GLN A 105 24.93 4.41 -9.06
N TRP A 106 24.12 3.39 -8.79
CA TRP A 106 24.10 2.17 -9.58
C TRP A 106 23.25 2.35 -10.83
N THR A 107 23.68 1.76 -11.94
CA THR A 107 22.98 1.82 -13.22
C THR A 107 22.57 0.43 -13.68
N VAL A 108 21.57 0.36 -14.56
CA VAL A 108 21.11 -0.91 -15.13
C VAL A 108 22.00 -1.26 -16.32
N SER A 109 22.68 -2.40 -16.30
CA SER A 109 23.51 -2.86 -17.44
C SER A 109 22.69 -3.57 -18.51
N GLY A 110 21.61 -4.24 -18.12
CA GLY A 110 20.79 -5.02 -19.03
C GLY A 110 19.47 -5.42 -18.41
N VAL A 111 18.47 -5.59 -19.28
CA VAL A 111 17.13 -6.04 -18.90
C VAL A 111 16.72 -7.18 -19.83
N ALA A 112 16.24 -8.29 -19.26
CA ALA A 112 15.81 -9.45 -20.02
C ALA A 112 14.46 -9.99 -19.52
N VAL A 113 13.64 -10.48 -20.44
CA VAL A 113 12.44 -11.26 -20.13
C VAL A 113 12.68 -12.68 -20.61
N GLN A 114 12.68 -13.62 -19.68
CA GLN A 114 12.86 -15.05 -19.93
C GLN A 114 11.50 -15.73 -19.84
N PHE A 115 11.13 -16.49 -20.86
CA PHE A 115 9.83 -17.14 -20.92
C PHE A 115 9.96 -18.65 -20.79
N THR A 116 9.10 -19.27 -19.99
CA THR A 116 8.97 -20.74 -19.92
C THR A 116 8.15 -21.22 -21.13
N GLY A 117 8.74 -21.18 -22.33
CA GLY A 117 8.09 -21.50 -23.62
C GLY A 117 8.78 -20.79 -24.80
N GLN A 118 8.34 -21.06 -26.03
CA GLN A 118 8.93 -20.46 -27.26
C GLN A 118 8.10 -19.32 -27.87
N ASP A 119 7.32 -18.58 -27.07
CA ASP A 119 6.57 -17.42 -27.57
C ASP A 119 7.44 -16.16 -27.61
N THR A 120 8.18 -16.00 -28.70
CA THR A 120 9.08 -14.86 -28.92
C THR A 120 8.33 -13.53 -29.09
N LEU A 121 7.10 -13.56 -29.60
CA LEU A 121 6.30 -12.35 -29.79
C LEU A 121 5.86 -11.78 -28.44
N LEU A 122 5.37 -12.66 -27.55
CA LEU A 122 4.95 -12.27 -26.22
C LEU A 122 6.11 -11.71 -25.39
N ALA A 123 7.31 -12.30 -25.50
CA ALA A 123 8.51 -11.79 -24.84
C ALA A 123 8.84 -10.35 -25.27
N ALA A 124 8.73 -10.03 -26.57
CA ALA A 124 8.96 -8.68 -27.08
C ALA A 124 7.91 -7.67 -26.56
N ILE A 125 6.63 -8.07 -26.49
CA ILE A 125 5.55 -7.23 -25.95
C ILE A 125 5.79 -6.92 -24.46
N LEU A 126 6.19 -7.92 -23.68
CA LEU A 126 6.49 -7.77 -22.25
C LEU A 126 7.72 -6.89 -22.03
N LEU A 127 8.80 -7.08 -22.80
CA LEU A 127 9.99 -6.26 -22.71
C LEU A 127 9.69 -4.79 -22.97
N ALA A 128 8.85 -4.49 -23.96
CA ALA A 128 8.42 -3.12 -24.29
C ALA A 128 7.54 -2.46 -23.22
N ARG A 129 7.07 -3.20 -22.20
CA ARG A 129 6.27 -2.68 -21.08
C ARG A 129 7.09 -2.33 -19.86
N LEU A 130 8.36 -2.74 -19.82
CA LEU A 130 9.24 -2.47 -18.70
C LEU A 130 9.56 -0.97 -18.64
N ARG A 131 9.54 -0.43 -17.42
CA ARG A 131 10.03 0.92 -17.14
C ARG A 131 11.53 0.91 -16.92
N VAL A 132 12.03 -0.17 -16.32
CA VAL A 132 13.46 -0.37 -16.12
C VAL A 132 14.13 -0.54 -17.50
N ALA A 133 15.08 0.32 -17.82
CA ALA A 133 15.82 0.28 -19.08
C ALA A 133 17.34 0.29 -18.85
N PRO A 134 18.13 -0.36 -19.74
CA PRO A 134 19.59 -0.28 -19.69
C PRO A 134 20.10 1.16 -19.78
N GLY A 135 21.16 1.46 -19.02
CA GLY A 135 21.77 2.79 -18.90
C GLY A 135 21.09 3.72 -17.88
N GLU A 136 19.90 3.39 -17.40
CA GLU A 136 19.21 4.19 -16.40
C GLU A 136 19.67 3.90 -14.97
N VAL A 137 19.32 4.80 -14.04
CA VAL A 137 19.56 4.62 -12.62
C VAL A 137 18.76 3.43 -12.10
N PHE A 138 19.42 2.50 -11.42
CA PHE A 138 18.75 1.36 -10.82
C PHE A 138 17.82 1.79 -9.67
N ARG A 139 16.53 1.46 -9.78
CA ARG A 139 15.56 1.61 -8.68
C ARG A 139 14.82 0.31 -8.47
N TYR A 140 15.08 -0.37 -7.35
CA TYR A 140 14.41 -1.64 -7.05
C TYR A 140 12.88 -1.53 -6.97
N GLY A 141 12.36 -0.34 -6.63
CA GLY A 141 10.91 -0.08 -6.66
C GLY A 141 10.31 -0.18 -8.06
N GLU A 142 11.05 0.19 -9.11
CA GLU A 142 10.63 0.03 -10.51
C GLU A 142 10.67 -1.43 -10.92
N VAL A 143 11.67 -2.20 -10.46
CA VAL A 143 11.75 -3.65 -10.71
C VAL A 143 10.50 -4.37 -10.20
N ILE A 144 10.09 -4.09 -8.95
CA ILE A 144 8.87 -4.64 -8.36
C ILE A 144 7.62 -4.13 -9.08
N GLY A 145 7.62 -2.85 -9.49
CA GLY A 145 6.53 -2.23 -10.24
C GLY A 145 6.29 -2.94 -11.56
N ASP A 146 7.36 -3.19 -12.30
CA ASP A 146 7.35 -3.90 -13.58
C ASP A 146 6.90 -5.35 -13.41
N GLU A 147 7.39 -6.09 -12.39
CA GLU A 147 6.91 -7.45 -12.10
C GLU A 147 5.39 -7.49 -11.94
N ARG A 148 4.82 -6.53 -11.18
CA ARG A 148 3.38 -6.43 -10.94
C ARG A 148 2.62 -6.04 -12.20
N GLU A 149 3.16 -5.11 -12.99
CA GLU A 149 2.55 -4.65 -14.24
C GLU A 149 2.49 -5.77 -15.27
N LEU A 150 3.60 -6.50 -15.46
CA LEU A 150 3.65 -7.65 -16.34
C LEU A 150 2.64 -8.73 -15.91
N LEU A 151 2.58 -9.05 -14.62
CA LEU A 151 1.61 -10.02 -14.09
C LEU A 151 0.17 -9.53 -14.27
N ALA A 152 -0.12 -8.26 -14.02
CA ALA A 152 -1.45 -7.69 -14.19
C ALA A 152 -1.89 -7.73 -15.66
N TRP A 153 -0.99 -7.37 -16.57
CA TRP A 153 -1.26 -7.42 -18.00
C TRP A 153 -1.52 -8.87 -18.46
N LEU A 154 -0.67 -9.83 -18.09
CA LEU A 154 -0.89 -11.25 -18.42
C LEU A 154 -2.24 -11.77 -17.89
N ASN A 155 -2.59 -11.42 -16.67
CA ASN A 155 -3.89 -11.77 -16.11
C ASN A 155 -5.06 -11.17 -16.89
N SER A 156 -4.93 -9.93 -17.38
CA SER A 156 -5.96 -9.28 -18.22
C SER A 156 -6.10 -9.92 -19.60
N GLU A 157 -5.06 -10.60 -20.07
CA GLU A 157 -5.05 -11.38 -21.31
C GLU A 157 -5.52 -12.85 -21.11
N GLY A 158 -6.10 -13.17 -19.95
CA GLY A 158 -6.66 -14.49 -19.65
C GLY A 158 -5.72 -15.49 -19.00
N PHE A 159 -4.46 -15.14 -18.73
CA PHE A 159 -3.49 -16.06 -18.13
C PHE A 159 -3.64 -16.11 -16.60
N ALA A 160 -4.69 -16.77 -16.10
CA ALA A 160 -5.04 -16.82 -14.68
C ALA A 160 -3.95 -17.42 -13.77
N HIS A 161 -3.08 -18.26 -14.34
CA HIS A 161 -2.00 -18.94 -13.63
C HIS A 161 -0.63 -18.36 -13.96
N ALA A 162 -0.60 -17.16 -14.56
CA ALA A 162 0.63 -16.47 -14.85
C ALA A 162 1.45 -16.23 -13.58
N ARG A 163 2.77 -16.38 -13.71
CA ARG A 163 3.75 -16.07 -12.68
C ARG A 163 4.87 -15.27 -13.32
N VAL A 164 5.19 -14.15 -12.69
CA VAL A 164 6.34 -13.32 -13.04
C VAL A 164 7.24 -13.27 -11.81
N ARG A 165 8.54 -13.48 -12.00
CA ARG A 165 9.54 -13.36 -10.95
C ARG A 165 10.70 -12.54 -11.45
N ASN A 166 11.09 -11.50 -10.71
CA ASN A 166 12.32 -10.78 -10.98
C ASN A 166 13.55 -11.48 -10.37
N LYS A 167 14.70 -11.28 -11.01
CA LYS A 167 16.03 -11.60 -10.50
C LYS A 167 16.94 -10.41 -10.79
N VAL A 168 17.71 -10.04 -9.77
CA VAL A 168 18.63 -8.90 -9.80
C VAL A 168 20.03 -9.42 -9.56
N ASP A 169 20.90 -9.27 -10.57
CA ASP A 169 22.29 -9.67 -10.50
C ASP A 169 23.16 -8.40 -10.38
N LEU A 170 23.86 -8.27 -9.25
CA LEU A 170 24.66 -7.09 -8.90
C LEU A 170 26.12 -7.28 -9.32
N ASP A 171 26.67 -6.34 -10.07
CA ASP A 171 28.11 -6.22 -10.32
C ASP A 171 28.67 -5.05 -9.52
N ALA A 172 29.22 -5.35 -8.33
CA ALA A 172 29.81 -4.34 -7.45
C ALA A 172 31.08 -3.69 -8.02
N ARG A 173 31.79 -4.35 -8.97
CA ARG A 173 33.00 -3.78 -9.58
C ARG A 173 32.65 -2.69 -10.57
N ARG A 174 31.58 -2.90 -11.33
CA ARG A 174 31.07 -1.94 -12.33
C ARG A 174 30.02 -0.99 -11.77
N GLN A 175 29.46 -1.30 -10.59
CA GLN A 175 28.29 -0.64 -9.99
C GLN A 175 27.11 -0.63 -10.95
N GLU A 176 26.90 -1.80 -11.53
CA GLU A 176 25.89 -2.07 -12.53
C GLU A 176 24.97 -3.21 -12.05
N VAL A 177 23.73 -3.19 -12.52
CA VAL A 177 22.71 -4.18 -12.18
C VAL A 177 22.11 -4.77 -13.45
N ALA A 178 22.16 -6.10 -13.57
CA ALA A 178 21.40 -6.82 -14.58
C ALA A 178 20.06 -7.27 -13.97
N VAL A 179 18.96 -6.95 -14.64
CA VAL A 179 17.61 -7.33 -14.22
C VAL A 179 17.04 -8.34 -15.20
N SER A 180 16.49 -9.44 -14.69
CA SER A 180 15.79 -10.42 -15.50
C SER A 180 14.42 -10.75 -14.91
N TYR A 181 13.43 -10.97 -15.77
CA TYR A 181 12.08 -11.37 -15.40
C TYR A 181 11.80 -12.74 -15.97
N SER A 182 11.65 -13.74 -15.11
CA SER A 182 11.18 -15.07 -15.50
C SER A 182 9.66 -15.10 -15.52
N VAL A 183 9.08 -15.42 -16.67
CA VAL A 183 7.64 -15.40 -16.93
C VAL A 183 7.17 -16.80 -17.31
N SER A 184 6.13 -17.27 -16.63
CA SER A 184 5.40 -18.50 -16.94
C SER A 184 3.93 -18.17 -17.02
N THR A 185 3.30 -18.30 -18.20
CA THR A 185 1.90 -17.91 -18.40
C THR A 185 0.90 -18.99 -18.02
N GLY A 186 1.24 -20.26 -18.25
CA GLY A 186 0.25 -21.33 -18.28
C GLY A 186 -0.71 -21.16 -19.48
N GLU A 187 -1.87 -21.80 -19.40
CA GLU A 187 -2.92 -21.73 -20.42
C GLU A 187 -3.78 -20.46 -20.25
N ARG A 188 -4.40 -20.03 -21.36
CA ARG A 188 -5.45 -19.00 -21.31
C ARG A 188 -6.71 -19.62 -20.73
N MET A 189 -7.31 -18.93 -19.77
CA MET A 189 -8.48 -19.40 -19.03
C MET A 189 -9.70 -18.55 -19.32
N TYR A 190 -10.87 -19.17 -19.26
CA TYR A 190 -12.17 -18.51 -19.35
C TYR A 190 -12.94 -18.71 -18.04
N PHE A 191 -13.76 -17.74 -17.64
CA PHE A 191 -14.62 -17.89 -16.47
C PHE A 191 -15.54 -19.09 -16.62
N GLY A 192 -15.49 -19.99 -15.64
CA GLY A 192 -16.39 -21.13 -15.51
C GLY A 192 -17.64 -20.81 -14.70
N PRO A 193 -18.36 -21.85 -14.27
CA PRO A 193 -19.54 -21.67 -13.43
C PRO A 193 -19.19 -21.01 -12.10
N VAL A 194 -20.14 -20.20 -11.60
CA VAL A 194 -20.06 -19.57 -10.29
C VAL A 194 -20.85 -20.38 -9.27
N THR A 195 -20.15 -20.95 -8.28
CA THR A 195 -20.75 -21.67 -7.17
C THR A 195 -20.86 -20.75 -5.96
N ILE A 196 -22.05 -20.67 -5.36
CA ILE A 196 -22.27 -19.93 -4.10
C ILE A 196 -22.20 -20.95 -2.97
N GLU A 197 -21.29 -20.76 -2.01
CA GLU A 197 -21.08 -21.74 -0.92
C GLU A 197 -22.25 -21.80 0.06
N GLN A 198 -22.92 -20.68 0.30
CA GLN A 198 -23.99 -20.57 1.28
C GLN A 198 -25.33 -21.00 0.69
N THR A 199 -26.01 -21.89 1.42
CA THR A 199 -27.30 -22.46 1.01
C THR A 199 -28.51 -21.68 1.53
N ASP A 200 -28.34 -20.86 2.56
CA ASP A 200 -29.42 -20.21 3.33
C ASP A 200 -29.48 -18.68 3.18
N LEU A 201 -29.01 -18.14 2.05
CA LEU A 201 -29.05 -16.70 1.79
C LEU A 201 -30.49 -16.18 1.67
N LEU A 202 -30.80 -15.12 2.42
CA LEU A 202 -32.08 -14.41 2.27
C LEU A 202 -32.06 -13.48 1.04
N THR A 203 -30.87 -13.05 0.60
CA THR A 203 -30.70 -12.28 -0.64
C THR A 203 -30.94 -13.13 -1.87
N ARG A 204 -31.73 -12.63 -2.82
CA ARG A 204 -32.03 -13.36 -4.05
C ARG A 204 -30.79 -13.51 -4.93
N ARG A 205 -30.63 -14.69 -5.52
CA ARG A 205 -29.57 -14.99 -6.50
C ARG A 205 -29.54 -13.99 -7.66
N SER A 206 -30.69 -13.57 -8.19
CA SER A 206 -30.76 -12.59 -9.28
C SER A 206 -30.19 -11.21 -8.92
N LEU A 207 -30.19 -10.83 -7.64
CA LEU A 207 -29.51 -9.61 -7.19
C LEU A 207 -27.99 -9.79 -7.25
N LEU A 208 -27.49 -10.95 -6.82
CA LEU A 208 -26.07 -11.28 -6.84
C LEU A 208 -25.54 -11.27 -8.28
N GLU A 209 -26.23 -11.96 -9.19
CA GLU A 209 -25.87 -12.06 -10.60
C GLU A 209 -25.84 -10.69 -11.29
N ARG A 210 -26.78 -9.78 -10.95
CA ARG A 210 -26.74 -8.38 -11.44
C ARG A 210 -25.52 -7.58 -10.97
N LYS A 211 -24.79 -8.04 -9.95
CA LYS A 211 -23.55 -7.42 -9.48
C LYS A 211 -22.30 -8.07 -10.08
N PHE A 212 -22.46 -9.19 -10.78
CA PHE A 212 -21.36 -9.81 -11.49
C PHE A 212 -20.94 -8.92 -12.66
N THR A 213 -19.63 -8.84 -12.89
CA THR A 213 -19.05 -8.04 -13.97
C THR A 213 -18.44 -8.89 -15.06
N PHE A 214 -18.45 -10.21 -14.85
CA PHE A 214 -18.03 -11.24 -15.79
C PHE A 214 -19.20 -12.20 -16.06
N ARG A 215 -19.08 -12.98 -17.12
CA ARG A 215 -19.99 -14.07 -17.48
C ARG A 215 -19.22 -15.36 -17.69
N GLU A 216 -19.90 -16.49 -17.52
CA GLU A 216 -19.36 -17.79 -17.91
C GLU A 216 -19.00 -17.80 -19.41
N GLY A 217 -17.86 -18.41 -19.75
CA GLY A 217 -17.27 -18.43 -21.09
C GLY A 217 -16.53 -17.16 -21.49
N GLN A 218 -16.56 -16.09 -20.68
CA GLN A 218 -15.77 -14.88 -20.94
C GLN A 218 -14.31 -15.10 -20.56
N LEU A 219 -13.37 -14.45 -21.26
CA LEU A 219 -11.94 -14.48 -20.90
C LEU A 219 -11.75 -14.11 -19.42
N TYR A 220 -10.94 -14.90 -18.71
CA TYR A 220 -10.67 -14.68 -17.30
C TYR A 220 -9.92 -13.34 -17.09
N ASP A 221 -10.36 -12.56 -16.11
CA ASP A 221 -9.66 -11.37 -15.66
C ASP A 221 -9.94 -11.14 -14.17
N PRO A 222 -8.92 -11.20 -13.29
CA PRO A 222 -9.11 -11.04 -11.85
C PRO A 222 -9.65 -9.66 -11.47
N GLU A 223 -9.48 -8.64 -12.31
CA GLU A 223 -10.05 -7.32 -12.09
C GLU A 223 -11.59 -7.36 -12.11
N GLN A 224 -12.20 -8.21 -12.96
CA GLN A 224 -13.64 -8.42 -12.96
C GLN A 224 -14.11 -9.08 -11.65
N MET A 225 -13.37 -10.06 -11.12
CA MET A 225 -13.68 -10.64 -9.81
C MET A 225 -13.62 -9.57 -8.71
N ARG A 226 -12.59 -8.72 -8.74
CA ARG A 226 -12.43 -7.60 -7.79
C ARG A 226 -13.59 -6.60 -7.88
N ARG A 227 -14.01 -6.23 -9.10
CA ARG A 227 -15.16 -5.34 -9.33
C ARG A 227 -16.47 -5.96 -8.85
N THR A 228 -16.70 -7.24 -9.12
CA THR A 228 -17.85 -7.98 -8.60
C THR A 228 -17.89 -8.00 -7.07
N ARG A 229 -16.76 -8.30 -6.43
CA ARG A 229 -16.61 -8.22 -4.97
C ARG A 229 -16.99 -6.84 -4.46
N ASN A 230 -16.42 -5.79 -5.04
CA ASN A 230 -16.69 -4.40 -4.65
C ASN A 230 -18.16 -4.02 -4.86
N ASN A 231 -18.79 -4.46 -5.96
CA ASN A 231 -20.20 -4.21 -6.25
C ASN A 231 -21.13 -4.86 -5.22
N LEU A 232 -20.83 -6.09 -4.81
CA LEU A 232 -21.54 -6.80 -3.75
C LEU A 232 -21.30 -6.13 -2.39
N SER A 233 -20.07 -5.76 -2.05
CA SER A 233 -19.76 -5.06 -0.79
C SER A 233 -20.49 -3.71 -0.69
N ARG A 234 -20.57 -2.95 -1.80
CA ARG A 234 -21.27 -1.66 -1.86
C ARG A 234 -22.77 -1.75 -1.63
N THR A 235 -23.39 -2.93 -1.78
CA THR A 235 -24.81 -3.11 -1.41
C THR A 235 -25.04 -2.91 0.09
N GLY A 236 -24.00 -3.12 0.91
CA GLY A 236 -24.11 -3.08 2.36
C GLY A 236 -24.87 -4.26 2.97
N LEU A 237 -25.26 -5.27 2.17
CA LEU A 237 -26.00 -6.46 2.60
C LEU A 237 -25.11 -7.52 3.25
N PHE A 238 -23.81 -7.51 2.94
CA PHE A 238 -22.85 -8.52 3.36
C PHE A 238 -21.79 -7.92 4.29
N ARG A 239 -21.44 -8.65 5.36
CA ARG A 239 -20.28 -8.33 6.21
C ARG A 239 -18.97 -8.85 5.60
N SER A 240 -19.05 -9.92 4.81
CA SER A 240 -17.92 -10.49 4.09
C SER A 240 -18.35 -10.92 2.69
N VAL A 241 -17.48 -10.66 1.71
CA VAL A 241 -17.61 -11.07 0.31
C VAL A 241 -16.24 -11.54 -0.15
N THR A 242 -16.14 -12.84 -0.43
CA THR A 242 -14.90 -13.49 -0.88
C THR A 242 -15.18 -14.20 -2.18
N LEU A 243 -14.38 -13.92 -3.21
CA LEU A 243 -14.37 -14.70 -4.44
C LEU A 243 -13.03 -15.42 -4.53
N THR A 244 -13.07 -16.73 -4.73
CA THR A 244 -11.88 -17.56 -4.88
C THR A 244 -11.99 -18.42 -6.14
N THR A 245 -10.83 -18.83 -6.63
CA THR A 245 -10.69 -19.83 -7.68
C THR A 245 -10.06 -21.06 -7.05
N PRO A 246 -10.66 -22.26 -7.17
CA PRO A 246 -10.05 -23.47 -6.63
C PRO A 246 -8.70 -23.73 -7.29
N THR A 247 -7.75 -24.25 -6.50
CA THR A 247 -6.40 -24.58 -6.97
C THR A 247 -6.38 -25.97 -7.58
N GLY A 248 -5.90 -26.11 -8.82
CA GLY A 248 -5.87 -27.38 -9.55
C GLY A 248 -6.53 -27.18 -10.91
N ALA A 249 -5.82 -27.55 -11.98
CA ALA A 249 -6.28 -27.31 -13.35
C ALA A 249 -7.57 -28.08 -13.63
N PRO A 250 -8.67 -27.43 -14.02
CA PRO A 250 -9.59 -28.05 -14.95
C PRO A 250 -8.79 -28.16 -16.24
N GLY A 251 -8.57 -29.36 -16.77
CA GLY A 251 -7.83 -29.59 -18.02
C GLY A 251 -8.47 -28.98 -19.27
N ASP A 252 -9.47 -28.10 -19.08
CA ASP A 252 -10.41 -27.63 -20.09
C ASP A 252 -10.31 -26.10 -20.33
N SER A 253 -9.23 -25.44 -19.88
CA SER A 253 -9.08 -23.97 -19.98
C SER A 253 -10.24 -23.17 -19.33
N VAL A 254 -10.93 -23.78 -18.37
CA VAL A 254 -12.05 -23.18 -17.62
C VAL A 254 -11.57 -22.87 -16.21
N GLN A 255 -11.93 -21.70 -15.68
CA GLN A 255 -11.63 -21.26 -14.32
C GLN A 255 -12.92 -21.07 -13.51
N PRO A 256 -13.35 -22.08 -12.74
CA PRO A 256 -14.50 -21.96 -11.83
C PRO A 256 -14.29 -20.87 -10.79
N VAL A 257 -15.39 -20.27 -10.35
CA VAL A 257 -15.38 -19.23 -9.31
C VAL A 257 -16.27 -19.66 -8.15
N ILE A 258 -15.72 -19.57 -6.94
CA ILE A 258 -16.43 -19.83 -5.70
C ILE A 258 -16.72 -18.48 -5.03
N LEU A 259 -18.00 -18.21 -4.80
CA LEU A 259 -18.49 -17.02 -4.10
C LEU A 259 -18.91 -17.40 -2.67
N SER A 260 -18.17 -16.87 -1.70
CA SER A 260 -18.48 -17.00 -0.28
C SER A 260 -19.01 -15.68 0.26
N LEU A 261 -20.19 -15.72 0.85
CA LEU A 261 -20.95 -14.58 1.34
C LEU A 261 -21.30 -14.74 2.80
N GLN A 262 -21.31 -13.63 3.51
CA GLN A 262 -21.77 -13.60 4.89
C GLN A 262 -22.72 -12.42 5.05
N GLU A 263 -24.02 -12.70 5.15
CA GLU A 263 -25.05 -11.67 5.27
C GLU A 263 -24.94 -10.91 6.61
N ARG A 264 -25.33 -9.63 6.58
CA ARG A 264 -25.51 -8.83 7.79
C ARG A 264 -26.90 -9.10 8.37
N LYS A 265 -27.07 -8.73 9.64
CA LYS A 265 -28.41 -8.62 10.21
C LYS A 265 -29.16 -7.51 9.44
N PHE A 266 -30.35 -7.83 8.93
CA PHE A 266 -31.10 -6.90 8.09
C PHE A 266 -31.94 -5.90 8.88
N LEU A 267 -32.32 -6.23 10.12
CA LEU A 267 -33.07 -5.33 11.00
C LEU A 267 -32.13 -4.38 11.73
N HIS A 268 -32.39 -3.09 11.60
CA HIS A 268 -31.68 -2.03 12.32
C HIS A 268 -32.67 -1.17 13.09
N LEU A 269 -32.41 -1.05 14.38
CA LEU A 269 -33.06 -0.12 15.28
C LEU A 269 -32.08 1.01 15.62
N ARG A 270 -32.51 2.27 15.50
CA ARG A 270 -31.77 3.44 15.99
C ARG A 270 -32.69 4.31 16.84
N SER A 271 -32.13 4.83 17.92
CA SER A 271 -32.75 5.87 18.73
C SER A 271 -31.75 7.01 18.88
N ARG A 272 -32.22 8.25 18.88
CA ARG A 272 -31.40 9.45 19.06
C ARG A 272 -32.15 10.44 19.94
N LEU A 273 -31.48 10.89 21.00
CA LEU A 273 -31.90 12.00 21.85
C LEU A 273 -31.11 13.25 21.44
N PHE A 274 -31.76 14.40 21.38
CA PHE A 274 -31.12 15.69 21.06
C PHE A 274 -31.77 16.83 21.84
N VAL A 275 -31.07 17.97 21.95
CA VAL A 275 -31.58 19.23 22.54
C VAL A 275 -31.18 20.38 21.62
N ASN A 276 -32.11 21.24 21.24
CA ASN A 276 -31.85 22.43 20.41
C ASN A 276 -32.55 23.66 21.01
N ASN A 277 -31.85 24.79 21.17
CA ASN A 277 -32.40 26.04 21.72
C ASN A 277 -33.33 25.85 22.95
N SER A 278 -32.96 24.93 23.85
CA SER A 278 -33.70 24.53 25.06
C SER A 278 -34.89 23.59 24.88
N GLU A 279 -35.15 23.08 23.67
CA GLU A 279 -36.20 22.08 23.40
C GLU A 279 -35.58 20.68 23.22
N PRO A 280 -35.91 19.69 24.08
CA PRO A 280 -35.48 18.32 23.89
C PRO A 280 -36.28 17.62 22.78
N GLY A 281 -35.68 16.63 22.14
CA GLY A 281 -36.33 15.80 21.13
C GLY A 281 -35.79 14.37 21.10
N VAL A 282 -36.63 13.47 20.61
CA VAL A 282 -36.30 12.06 20.40
C VAL A 282 -36.70 11.64 18.99
N SER A 283 -35.84 10.85 18.35
CA SER A 283 -36.15 10.19 17.09
C SER A 283 -35.86 8.70 17.19
N GLY A 284 -36.72 7.89 16.59
CA GLY A 284 -36.58 6.45 16.46
C GLY A 284 -36.66 6.04 14.99
N ARG A 285 -35.82 5.08 14.58
CA ARG A 285 -35.90 4.45 13.26
C ARG A 285 -35.84 2.93 13.39
N VAL A 286 -36.81 2.26 12.79
CA VAL A 286 -36.78 0.82 12.53
C VAL A 286 -36.70 0.62 11.03
N GLN A 287 -35.68 -0.12 10.55
CA GLN A 287 -35.53 -0.39 9.13
C GLN A 287 -35.07 -1.82 8.87
N HIS A 288 -35.54 -2.42 7.78
CA HIS A 288 -35.08 -3.69 7.26
C HIS A 288 -34.35 -3.48 5.92
N ILE A 289 -33.04 -3.78 5.84
CA ILE A 289 -32.16 -3.38 4.73
C ILE A 289 -32.16 -4.34 3.51
N ASN A 290 -32.85 -5.47 3.60
CA ASN A 290 -32.98 -6.43 2.49
C ASN A 290 -34.41 -6.93 2.33
N PHE A 291 -35.37 -6.01 2.28
CA PHE A 291 -36.76 -6.39 2.13
C PHE A 291 -36.93 -7.29 0.89
N ILE A 292 -37.61 -8.41 1.08
CA ILE A 292 -37.86 -9.46 0.06
C ILE A 292 -36.61 -10.00 -0.67
N GLY A 293 -35.41 -9.80 -0.10
CA GLY A 293 -34.15 -10.26 -0.68
C GLY A 293 -33.68 -9.46 -1.90
N ARG A 294 -34.23 -8.26 -2.13
CA ARG A 294 -33.94 -7.42 -3.32
C ARG A 294 -33.00 -6.24 -3.03
N GLY A 295 -32.44 -6.16 -1.83
CA GLY A 295 -31.58 -5.05 -1.40
C GLY A 295 -32.32 -3.73 -1.15
N ASN A 296 -33.65 -3.72 -1.29
CA ASN A 296 -34.49 -2.59 -0.94
C ASN A 296 -34.59 -2.47 0.58
N ARG A 297 -34.76 -1.24 1.06
CA ARG A 297 -34.91 -0.90 2.46
C ARG A 297 -36.34 -0.47 2.70
N ILE A 298 -36.99 -1.11 3.66
CA ILE A 298 -38.27 -0.65 4.19
C ILE A 298 -38.06 -0.18 5.62
N GLY A 299 -38.72 0.90 6.02
CA GLY A 299 -38.59 1.37 7.39
C GLY A 299 -39.60 2.41 7.79
N VAL A 300 -39.58 2.69 9.08
CA VAL A 300 -40.41 3.67 9.76
C VAL A 300 -39.50 4.60 10.56
N ASP A 301 -39.69 5.89 10.38
CA ASP A 301 -39.11 6.97 11.18
C ASP A 301 -40.19 7.60 12.03
N ALA A 302 -39.92 7.77 13.32
CA ALA A 302 -40.77 8.51 14.25
C ALA A 302 -39.94 9.62 14.90
N ASN A 303 -40.44 10.85 14.86
CA ASN A 303 -39.81 12.03 15.45
C ASN A 303 -40.79 12.71 16.41
N LEU A 304 -40.33 13.02 17.61
CA LEU A 304 -41.05 13.76 18.64
C LEU A 304 -40.15 14.91 19.14
N GLY A 305 -40.59 16.15 18.95
CA GLY A 305 -39.85 17.36 19.36
C GLY A 305 -39.94 18.46 18.30
N ARG A 306 -39.93 19.73 18.73
CA ARG A 306 -40.05 20.87 17.82
C ARG A 306 -38.75 21.09 17.04
N PRO A 307 -38.83 21.48 15.75
CA PRO A 307 -40.03 21.66 14.92
C PRO A 307 -40.49 20.37 14.18
N LEU A 308 -39.88 19.21 14.46
CA LEU A 308 -40.04 17.97 13.69
C LEU A 308 -40.88 16.93 14.46
N GLU A 309 -42.19 16.97 14.29
CA GLU A 309 -43.12 15.95 14.78
C GLU A 309 -43.72 15.17 13.61
N GLY A 310 -43.64 13.84 13.64
CA GLY A 310 -44.30 13.03 12.63
C GLY A 310 -43.74 11.62 12.48
N LEU A 311 -44.44 10.87 11.64
CA LEU A 311 -44.10 9.50 11.24
C LEU A 311 -43.88 9.46 9.73
N THR A 312 -42.80 8.82 9.29
CA THR A 312 -42.49 8.64 7.87
C THR A 312 -42.26 7.18 7.58
N LEU A 313 -43.01 6.64 6.61
CA LEU A 313 -42.78 5.33 6.02
C LEU A 313 -41.96 5.51 4.76
N PHE A 314 -40.96 4.65 4.55
CA PHE A 314 -40.16 4.69 3.33
C PHE A 314 -39.89 3.29 2.79
N LEU A 315 -39.83 3.22 1.46
CA LEU A 315 -39.32 2.09 0.69
C LEU A 315 -38.33 2.66 -0.34
N THR A 316 -37.06 2.30 -0.21
CA THR A 316 -35.96 2.79 -1.05
C THR A 316 -35.10 1.66 -1.56
#